data_AF-A0A967ZN39-F1
#
_entry.id   AF-A0A967ZN39-F1
#
_cell.length_a   1.000
_cell.length_b   1.000
_cell.length_c   1.000
_cell.angle_alpha   90.00
_cell.angle_beta   90.00
_cell.angle_gamma   90.00
#
_symmetry.space_group_name_H-M   'P 1'
#
loop_
_entity.id
_entity.type
_entity.pdbx_description
1 polymer ?
#
loop_
_entity_poly.entity_id
_entity_poly.type
_entity_poly.pdbx_seq_one_letter_code
_entity_poly.pdbx_strand_id
1 'polypeptide(L)'
;MSSADLERIIASYRETITGEACSRSRVVDSLLDLRLDAGGRTDVIDAVDHALADLPGKTLVPAQWWQERLDLLELVAISPVEPVG
;
A
#
# COMPACT_ATOMS: atom_id res chain seq x y z
N MET A 1 -1.61 0.06 -14.41
CA MET A 1 -2.22 1.16 -13.64
C MET A 1 -1.43 2.44 -13.80
N SER A 2 -2.10 3.59 -14.01
CA SER A 2 -1.42 4.90 -14.07
C SER A 2 -1.14 5.45 -12.65
N SER A 3 -0.25 6.43 -12.50
CA SER A 3 -0.01 7.06 -11.18
C SER A 3 -1.27 7.72 -10.62
N ALA A 4 -2.08 8.38 -11.45
CA ALA A 4 -3.33 9.00 -11.02
C ALA A 4 -4.39 7.98 -10.56
N ASP A 5 -4.39 6.77 -11.13
CA ASP A 5 -5.27 5.68 -10.67
C ASP A 5 -4.82 5.16 -9.30
N LEU A 6 -3.50 5.01 -9.11
CA LEU A 6 -2.91 4.59 -7.84
C LEU A 6 -3.21 5.60 -6.72
N GLU A 7 -3.02 6.90 -6.96
CA GLU A 7 -3.34 7.97 -6.02
C GLU A 7 -4.83 7.90 -5.59
N ARG A 8 -5.74 7.65 -6.53
CA ARG A 8 -7.18 7.51 -6.23
C ARG A 8 -7.47 6.29 -5.35
N ILE A 9 -6.84 5.15 -5.65
CA ILE A 9 -7.01 3.92 -4.86
C ILE A 9 -6.47 4.11 -3.44
N ILE A 10 -5.27 4.70 -3.30
CA ILE A 10 -4.67 5.00 -2.00
C ILE A 10 -5.53 5.96 -1.19
N ALA A 11 -6.06 7.01 -1.82
CA ALA A 11 -7.00 7.94 -1.17
C ALA A 11 -8.24 7.20 -0.65
N SER A 12 -8.81 6.28 -1.43
CA SER A 12 -9.94 5.45 -0.99
C SER A 12 -9.57 4.56 0.21
N TYR A 13 -8.38 3.96 0.23
CA TYR A 13 -7.94 3.17 1.39
C TYR A 13 -7.76 4.01 2.64
N ARG A 14 -7.24 5.25 2.52
CA ARG A 14 -7.13 6.18 3.66
C ARG A 14 -8.50 6.48 4.28
N GLU A 15 -9.56 6.60 3.48
CA GLU A 15 -10.93 6.80 3.98
C GLU A 15 -11.48 5.60 4.78
N THR A 16 -10.96 4.40 4.52
CA THR A 16 -11.37 3.19 5.27
C THR A 16 -10.71 3.06 6.64
N ILE A 17 -9.67 3.86 6.90
CA ILE A 17 -8.96 3.87 8.17
C ILE A 17 -9.83 4.55 9.22
N THR A 18 -10.44 3.72 10.06
CA THR A 18 -11.31 4.18 11.14
C THR A 18 -10.75 3.71 12.49
N GLY A 19 -10.68 4.62 13.47
CA GLY A 19 -10.15 4.34 14.80
C GLY A 19 -8.62 4.15 14.84
N GLU A 20 -8.14 3.45 15.88
CA GLU A 20 -6.70 3.31 16.16
C GLU A 20 -6.06 2.08 15.49
N ALA A 21 -6.86 1.15 14.96
CA ALA A 21 -6.38 -0.07 14.33
C ALA A 21 -7.32 -0.58 13.23
N CYS A 22 -6.73 -1.17 12.20
CA CYS A 22 -7.42 -1.81 11.08
C CYS A 22 -7.41 -3.34 11.24
N SER A 23 -8.41 -4.02 10.68
CA SER A 23 -8.37 -5.49 10.58
C SER A 23 -7.21 -5.91 9.68
N ARG A 24 -6.36 -6.83 10.17
CA ARG A 24 -5.25 -7.38 9.39
C ARG A 24 -5.72 -8.00 8.08
N SER A 25 -6.85 -8.71 8.09
CA SER A 25 -7.39 -9.32 6.87
C SER A 25 -7.72 -8.26 5.83
N ARG A 26 -8.35 -7.14 6.22
CA ARG A 26 -8.68 -6.05 5.31
C ARG A 26 -7.44 -5.39 4.73
N VAL A 27 -6.42 -5.16 5.57
CA VAL A 27 -5.14 -4.60 5.11
C VAL A 27 -4.45 -5.54 4.10
N VAL A 28 -4.44 -6.85 4.38
CA VAL A 28 -3.90 -7.86 3.46
C VAL A 28 -4.68 -7.86 2.14
N ASP A 29 -6.01 -7.88 2.20
CA ASP A 29 -6.85 -7.88 1.00
C ASP A 29 -6.57 -6.62 0.15
N SER A 30 -6.52 -5.43 0.76
CA SER A 30 -6.17 -4.18 0.05
C SER A 30 -4.78 -4.22 -0.57
N LEU A 31 -3.79 -4.81 0.10
CA LEU A 31 -2.44 -4.97 -0.45
C LEU A 31 -2.44 -5.95 -1.64
N LEU A 32 -3.16 -7.05 -1.56
CA LEU A 32 -3.26 -8.03 -2.65
C LEU A 32 -3.99 -7.46 -3.86
N ASP A 33 -5.07 -6.70 -3.64
CA ASP A 33 -5.78 -5.99 -4.71
C ASP A 33 -4.83 -5.00 -5.41
N LEU A 34 -4.08 -4.21 -4.64
CA LEU A 34 -3.10 -3.26 -5.18
C LEU A 34 -2.02 -3.95 -6.01
N ARG A 35 -1.57 -5.13 -5.57
CA ARG A 35 -0.58 -5.95 -6.28
C ARG A 35 -1.10 -6.42 -7.64
N LEU A 36 -2.39 -6.80 -7.70
CA LEU A 36 -3.04 -7.23 -8.94
C LEU A 36 -3.21 -6.03 -9.90
N ASP A 37 -3.67 -4.89 -9.38
CA ASP A 37 -3.91 -3.68 -10.16
C ASP A 37 -2.62 -3.02 -10.68
N ALA A 38 -1.49 -3.22 -9.99
CA ALA A 38 -0.19 -2.66 -10.38
C ALA A 38 0.22 -2.98 -11.83
N GLY A 39 -0.27 -4.09 -12.40
CA GLY A 39 -0.27 -4.33 -13.85
C GLY A 39 1.11 -4.19 -14.52
N GLY A 40 2.17 -4.63 -13.83
CA GLY A 40 3.57 -4.59 -14.32
C GLY A 40 4.44 -3.47 -13.74
N ARG A 41 3.89 -2.58 -12.90
CA ARG A 41 4.67 -1.63 -12.10
C ARG A 41 5.47 -2.39 -11.01
N THR A 42 6.67 -2.83 -11.37
CA THR A 42 7.52 -3.67 -10.50
C THR A 42 7.90 -2.94 -9.22
N ASP A 43 8.11 -1.62 -9.30
CA ASP A 43 8.32 -0.71 -8.18
C ASP A 43 7.18 -0.77 -7.14
N VAL A 44 5.93 -0.74 -7.60
CA VAL A 44 4.74 -0.82 -6.73
C VAL A 44 4.57 -2.24 -6.20
N ILE A 45 4.81 -3.26 -7.02
CA ILE A 45 4.72 -4.67 -6.62
C ILE A 45 5.74 -4.96 -5.51
N ASP A 46 6.98 -4.52 -5.65
CA ASP A 46 8.04 -4.71 -4.66
C ASP A 46 7.71 -4.00 -3.33
N ALA A 47 7.17 -2.78 -3.40
CA ALA A 47 6.73 -2.05 -2.22
C ALA A 47 5.57 -2.76 -1.48
N VAL A 48 4.62 -3.33 -2.24
CA VAL A 48 3.52 -4.12 -1.69
C VAL A 48 4.02 -5.43 -1.07
N ASP A 49 4.90 -6.15 -1.75
CA ASP A 49 5.46 -7.40 -1.26
C ASP A 49 6.27 -7.17 0.02
N HIS A 50 6.98 -6.04 0.12
CA HIS A 50 7.66 -5.62 1.36
C HIS A 50 6.66 -5.31 2.49
N ALA A 51 5.58 -4.58 2.20
CA ALA A 51 4.54 -4.27 3.18
C ALA A 51 3.82 -5.55 3.69
N LEU A 52 3.59 -6.52 2.82
CA LEU A 52 3.01 -7.83 3.20
C LEU A 52 3.94 -8.63 4.11
N ALA A 53 5.26 -8.55 3.90
CA ALA A 53 6.25 -9.23 4.73
C ALA A 53 6.41 -8.59 6.12
N ASP A 54 6.29 -7.27 6.21
CA ASP A 54 6.47 -6.48 7.45
C ASP A 54 5.16 -6.24 8.23
N LEU A 55 4.05 -6.85 7.79
CA LEU A 55 2.73 -6.63 8.37
C LEU A 55 2.70 -6.91 9.90
N PRO A 56 2.42 -5.92 10.76
CA PRO A 56 2.45 -6.08 12.21
C PRO A 56 1.16 -6.72 12.74
N GLY A 57 1.24 -7.24 13.97
CA GLY A 57 0.11 -7.80 14.70
C GLY A 57 -0.44 -9.10 14.11
N LYS A 58 -1.23 -9.84 14.88
CA LYS A 58 -1.81 -11.14 14.42
C LYS A 58 -3.19 -10.99 13.79
N THR A 59 -3.97 -10.01 14.26
CA THR A 59 -5.37 -9.79 13.86
C THR A 59 -5.69 -8.33 13.59
N LEU A 60 -5.00 -7.42 14.27
CA LEU A 60 -5.13 -5.98 14.10
C LEU A 60 -3.78 -5.38 13.70
N VAL A 61 -3.85 -4.40 12.80
CA VAL A 61 -2.74 -3.59 12.32
C VAL A 61 -2.94 -2.17 12.85
N PRO A 62 -1.95 -1.52 13.47
CA PRO A 62 -2.08 -0.13 13.89
C PRO A 62 -2.46 0.77 12.71
N ALA A 63 -3.45 1.64 12.89
CA ALA A 63 -3.90 2.55 11.84
C ALA A 63 -2.75 3.43 11.34
N GLN A 64 -1.88 3.88 12.26
CA GLN A 64 -0.68 4.64 11.94
C GLN A 64 0.26 3.87 11.00
N TRP A 65 0.54 2.59 11.28
CA TRP A 65 1.40 1.79 10.40
C TRP A 65 0.80 1.70 9.00
N TRP A 66 -0.52 1.53 8.90
CA TRP A 66 -1.19 1.44 7.61
C TRP A 66 -1.15 2.77 6.84
N GLN A 67 -1.35 3.90 7.53
CA GLN A 67 -1.18 5.24 6.94
C GLN A 67 0.23 5.44 6.39
N GLU A 68 1.26 5.14 7.19
CA GLU A 68 2.66 5.27 6.78
C GLU A 68 2.98 4.37 5.57
N ARG A 69 2.40 3.17 5.48
CA ARG A 69 2.56 2.31 4.28
C ARG A 69 1.91 2.92 3.04
N LEU A 70 0.71 3.49 3.19
CA LEU A 70 0.02 4.16 2.08
C LEU A 70 0.80 5.38 1.58
N ASP A 71 1.41 6.16 2.48
CA ASP A 71 2.28 7.29 2.12
C ASP A 71 3.51 6.82 1.30
N LEU A 72 4.13 5.71 1.69
CA LEU A 72 5.26 5.15 0.96
C LEU A 72 4.87 4.64 -0.44
N LEU A 73 3.71 3.98 -0.55
CA LEU A 73 3.19 3.51 -1.83
C LEU A 73 2.87 4.67 -2.78
N GLU A 74 2.33 5.76 -2.26
CA GLU A 74 2.08 7.00 -3.00
C GLU A 74 3.39 7.66 -3.46
N LEU A 75 4.42 7.68 -2.61
CA LEU A 75 5.73 8.21 -2.96
C LEU A 75 6.38 7.44 -4.13
N VAL A 76 6.30 6.11 -4.12
CA VAL A 76 6.78 5.25 -5.23
C VAL A 76 6.00 5.55 -6.51
N ALA A 77 4.72 5.90 -6.40
CA ALA A 77 3.88 6.25 -7.54
C ALA A 77 4.36 7.52 -8.27
N ILE A 78 4.78 8.52 -7.48
CA ILE A 78 5.12 9.88 -7.93
C ILE A 78 6.60 10.01 -8.30
N SER A 79 7.47 9.30 -7.58
CA SER A 79 8.92 9.23 -7.85
C SER A 79 9.31 7.77 -8.09
N PRO A 80 9.19 7.27 -9.34
CA PRO A 80 9.80 6.01 -9.68
C PRO A 80 11.31 6.17 -9.45
N VAL A 81 11.86 5.43 -8.48
CA VAL A 81 13.30 5.43 -8.23
C VAL A 81 13.96 5.04 -9.54
N GLU A 82 14.70 5.96 -10.16
CA GLU A 82 15.55 5.61 -11.29
C GLU A 82 16.56 4.58 -10.79
N PRO A 83 16.68 3.41 -11.45
CA PRO A 83 17.73 2.47 -11.09
C PRO A 83 19.07 3.18 -11.35
N VAL A 84 19.76 3.54 -10.28
CA VAL A 84 21.16 3.97 -10.39
C VAL A 84 21.95 2.76 -10.91
N GLY A 85 22.27 2.81 -12.21
CA GLY A 85 23.07 1.80 -12.90
C GLY A 85 24.55 1.87 -12.54
#